data_AF-A0AAV0IC34-F1
#
_entry.id   AF-A0AAV0IC34-F1
#
_cell.length_a   1.000
_cell.length_b   1.000
_cell.length_c   1.000
_cell.angle_alpha   90.00
_cell.angle_beta   90.00
_cell.angle_gamma   90.00
#
_symmetry.space_group_name_H-M   'P 1'
#
loop_
_entity.id
_entity.type
_entity.pdbx_description
1 polymer ?
#
loop_
_entity_poly.entity_id
_entity_poly.type
_entity_poly.pdbx_seq_one_letter_code
_entity_poly.pdbx_strand_id
1 'polypeptide(L)'
;MLGHGTFAKVYHARNLQSGKSVAMKVVGKEKVIRVGMMDQIKREISVMKMVKHPNIVELHEVMASKSKIYIAMELVRGGELFSKIARSPISGSAPSPST
;
A
#
# COMPACT_ATOMS: atom_id res chain seq x y z
N MET A 1 4.25 -12.64 -0.88
CA MET A 1 4.51 -11.22 -1.25
C MET A 1 3.22 -10.68 -1.85
N LEU A 2 2.77 -9.48 -1.46
CA LEU A 2 1.50 -8.89 -1.91
C LEU A 2 1.68 -7.92 -3.08
N GLY A 3 2.86 -7.30 -3.20
CA GLY A 3 3.17 -6.38 -4.29
C GLY A 3 4.61 -5.86 -4.23
N HIS A 4 5.04 -5.20 -5.29
CA HIS A 4 6.33 -4.52 -5.35
C HIS A 4 6.18 -3.15 -6.02
N GLY A 5 6.82 -2.14 -5.45
CA GLY A 5 7.00 -0.82 -6.07
C GLY A 5 8.48 -0.55 -6.32
N THR A 6 8.79 0.64 -6.83
CA THR A 6 10.15 1.06 -7.21
C THR A 6 11.18 0.90 -6.09
N PHE A 7 10.80 1.24 -4.86
CA PHE A 7 11.70 1.21 -3.69
C PHE A 7 11.25 0.26 -2.58
N ALA A 8 10.09 -0.36 -2.75
CA ALA A 8 9.39 -1.06 -1.68
C ALA A 8 8.90 -2.43 -2.12
N LYS A 9 8.88 -3.37 -1.18
CA LYS A 9 8.15 -4.63 -1.33
C LYS A 9 7.10 -4.72 -0.24
N VAL A 10 5.91 -5.21 -0.57
CA VAL A 10 4.81 -5.38 0.38
C VAL A 10 4.62 -6.87 0.64
N TYR A 11 4.57 -7.25 1.91
CA TYR A 11 4.39 -8.62 2.35
C TYR A 11 3.13 -8.77 3.18
N HIS A 12 2.50 -9.93 3.08
CA HIS A 12 1.56 -10.36 4.11
C HIS A 12 2.38 -10.78 5.32
N ALA A 13 2.02 -10.26 6.49
CA ALA A 13 2.69 -10.57 7.75
C ALA A 13 1.65 -10.76 8.85
N ARG A 14 2.07 -11.37 9.96
CA ARG A 14 1.26 -11.56 11.16
C ARG A 14 1.95 -10.85 12.31
N ASN A 15 1.22 -9.97 13.00
CA ASN A 15 1.67 -9.44 14.27
C ASN A 15 1.63 -10.59 15.29
N LEU A 16 2.77 -10.95 15.87
CA LEU A 16 2.89 -12.14 16.73
C LEU A 16 2.20 -11.96 18.09
N GLN A 17 2.06 -10.73 18.58
CA GLN A 17 1.48 -10.44 19.88
C GLN A 17 -0.06 -10.43 19.83
N SER A 18 -0.63 -9.81 18.81
CA SER A 18 -2.10 -9.71 18.63
C SER A 18 -2.68 -10.80 17.73
N GLY A 19 -1.85 -11.51 16.98
CA GLY A 19 -2.27 -12.49 15.97
C GLY A 19 -2.87 -11.88 14.70
N LYS A 20 -3.04 -10.55 14.62
CA LYS A 20 -3.68 -9.87 13.48
C LYS A 20 -2.79 -9.93 12.23
N SER A 21 -3.44 -10.13 11.08
CA SER A 21 -2.78 -10.02 9.77
C SER A 21 -2.57 -8.56 9.40
N VAL A 22 -1.41 -8.24 8.84
CA VAL A 22 -1.03 -6.89 8.39
C VAL A 22 -0.39 -6.94 7.00
N ALA A 23 -0.44 -5.83 6.28
CA ALA A 23 0.43 -5.60 5.15
C ALA A 23 1.71 -4.90 5.65
N MET A 24 2.87 -5.40 5.24
CA MET A 24 4.18 -4.90 5.65
C MET A 24 4.91 -4.32 4.44
N LYS A 25 4.95 -3.00 4.32
CA LYS A 25 5.72 -2.29 3.28
C LYS A 25 7.15 -2.10 3.78
N VAL A 26 8.10 -2.72 3.08
CA VAL A 26 9.53 -2.72 3.40
C VAL A 26 10.27 -1.88 2.38
N VAL A 27 10.90 -0.79 2.83
CA VAL A 27 11.61 0.16 1.98
C VAL A 27 13.11 0.14 2.27
N GLY A 28 13.94 0.06 1.24
CA GLY A 28 15.40 0.12 1.37
C GLY A 28 15.92 1.55 1.47
N LYS A 29 16.58 1.90 2.58
CA LYS A 29 17.10 3.26 2.85
C LYS A 29 18.14 3.71 1.82
N GLU A 30 19.09 2.83 1.48
CA GLU A 30 20.17 3.17 0.55
C GLU A 30 19.63 3.63 -0.81
N LYS A 31 18.68 2.88 -1.39
CA LYS A 31 18.07 3.23 -2.67
C LYS A 31 17.35 4.57 -2.61
N VAL A 32 16.60 4.82 -1.55
CA VAL A 32 15.83 6.05 -1.34
C VAL A 32 16.75 7.26 -1.14
N ILE A 33 17.79 7.12 -0.34
CA ILE A 33 18.78 8.19 -0.08
C ILE A 33 19.48 8.56 -1.38
N ARG A 34 19.91 7.56 -2.15
CA ARG A 34 20.58 7.77 -3.44
C ARG A 34 19.75 8.57 -4.43
N VAL A 35 18.43 8.44 -4.41
CA VAL A 35 17.50 9.17 -5.29
C VAL A 35 16.87 10.41 -4.63
N GLY A 36 17.28 10.76 -3.41
CA GLY A 36 16.79 11.96 -2.70
C GLY A 36 15.33 11.89 -2.24
N MET A 37 14.72 10.71 -2.13
CA MET A 37 13.28 10.56 -1.84
C MET A 37 12.93 10.40 -0.36
N MET A 38 13.90 10.60 0.55
CA MET A 38 13.68 10.33 1.98
C MET A 38 12.58 11.22 2.57
N ASP A 39 12.48 12.48 2.15
CA ASP A 39 11.45 13.40 2.66
C ASP A 39 10.06 13.08 2.13
N GLN A 40 9.94 12.54 0.91
CA GLN A 40 8.66 12.04 0.40
C GLN A 40 8.14 10.87 1.24
N ILE A 41 9.03 9.96 1.64
CA ILE A 41 8.67 8.85 2.52
C ILE A 41 8.23 9.34 3.89
N LYS A 42 8.95 10.30 4.48
CA LYS A 42 8.55 10.91 5.76
C LYS A 42 7.17 11.56 5.64
N ARG A 43 6.92 12.27 4.54
CA ARG A 43 5.62 12.92 4.29
C ARG A 43 4.49 11.90 4.14
N GLU A 44 4.70 10.82 3.40
CA GLU A 44 3.72 9.72 3.26
C GLU A 44 3.34 9.17 4.65
N ILE A 45 4.34 8.85 5.47
CA ILE A 45 4.12 8.37 6.86
C ILE A 45 3.37 9.41 7.69
N SER A 46 3.77 10.70 7.63
CA SER A 46 3.11 11.75 8.40
C SER A 46 1.64 11.91 8.02
N VAL A 47 1.30 11.84 6.73
CA VAL A 47 -0.09 11.89 6.26
C VAL A 47 -0.87 10.69 6.77
N MET A 48 -0.32 9.49 6.62
CA MET A 48 -0.99 8.28 7.10
C MET A 48 -1.25 8.29 8.62
N LYS A 49 -0.35 8.88 9.42
CA LYS A 49 -0.55 9.01 10.88
C LYS A 49 -1.73 9.90 11.27
N MET A 50 -2.12 10.85 10.42
CA MET A 50 -3.18 11.82 10.72
C MET A 50 -4.57 11.32 10.35
N VAL A 51 -4.69 10.23 9.60
CA VAL A 51 -5.94 9.81 8.99
C VAL A 51 -6.42 8.50 9.61
N LYS A 52 -7.66 8.53 10.14
CA LYS A 52 -8.39 7.34 10.57
C LYS A 52 -9.79 7.37 9.98
N HIS A 53 -10.02 6.54 8.96
CA HIS A 53 -11.27 6.54 8.22
C HIS A 53 -11.52 5.15 7.61
N PRO A 54 -12.77 4.63 7.60
CA PRO A 54 -13.08 3.28 7.13
C PRO A 54 -12.68 2.98 5.67
N ASN A 55 -12.50 4.02 4.85
CA ASN A 55 -12.12 3.89 3.43
C ASN A 55 -10.65 4.24 3.16
N ILE A 56 -9.83 4.43 4.19
CA ILE A 56 -8.40 4.77 4.06
C ILE A 56 -7.60 3.78 4.89
N VAL A 57 -6.59 3.18 4.27
CA VAL A 57 -5.72 2.18 4.91
C VAL A 57 -5.09 2.76 6.18
N GLU A 58 -5.37 2.13 7.31
CA GLU A 58 -4.82 2.56 8.60
C GLU A 58 -3.33 2.18 8.73
N LEU A 59 -2.54 3.11 9.26
CA LEU A 59 -1.17 2.85 9.67
C LEU A 59 -1.17 2.29 11.09
N HIS A 60 -0.64 1.09 11.29
CA HIS A 60 -0.50 0.51 12.62
C HIS A 60 0.82 0.95 13.29
N GLU A 61 1.94 0.84 12.58
CA GLU A 61 3.26 1.08 13.16
C GLU A 61 4.32 1.39 12.08
N VAL A 62 5.35 2.16 12.46
CA VAL A 62 6.56 2.36 11.65
C VAL A 62 7.79 1.97 12.46
N MET A 63 8.58 1.06 11.92
CA MET A 63 9.85 0.62 12.50
C MET A 63 11.00 0.94 11.54
N ALA A 64 12.20 1.12 12.08
CA ALA A 64 13.38 1.38 11.28
C ALA A 64 14.57 0.55 11.76
N SER A 65 15.36 0.09 10.79
CA SER A 65 16.67 -0.53 11.00
C SER A 65 17.75 0.32 10.31
N LYS A 66 19.01 -0.11 10.36
CA LYS A 66 20.11 0.58 9.64
C LYS A 66 19.85 0.69 8.13
N SER A 67 19.32 -0.35 7.50
CA SER A 67 19.17 -0.43 6.04
C SER A 67 17.75 -0.34 5.52
N LYS A 68 16.73 -0.53 6.37
CA LYS A 68 15.32 -0.63 5.96
C LYS A 68 14.37 0.16 6.86
N ILE A 69 13.28 0.62 6.27
CA ILE A 69 12.10 1.15 6.95
C ILE A 69 10.97 0.12 6.76
N TYR A 70 10.24 -0.17 7.82
CA TYR A 70 9.13 -1.11 7.84
C TYR A 70 7.87 -0.34 8.23
N ILE A 71 6.85 -0.41 7.39
CA ILE A 71 5.58 0.28 7.59
C ILE A 71 4.50 -0.79 7.67
N ALA A 72 3.99 -1.01 8.87
CA ALA A 72 2.92 -1.95 9.15
C ALA A 72 1.57 -1.24 8.97
N MET A 73 0.74 -1.76 8.07
CA MET A 73 -0.54 -1.17 7.70
C MET A 73 -1.65 -2.21 7.71
N GLU A 74 -2.89 -1.73 7.69
CA GLU A 74 -4.08 -2.56 7.52
C GLU A 74 -3.95 -3.47 6.29
N LEU A 75 -4.31 -4.74 6.45
CA LEU A 75 -4.38 -5.68 5.33
C LEU A 75 -5.74 -5.60 4.66
N VAL A 76 -5.81 -4.95 3.51
CA VAL A 76 -7.03 -4.90 2.69
C VAL A 76 -7.19 -6.20 1.89
N ARG A 77 -8.38 -6.79 1.98
CA ARG A 77 -8.78 -7.98 1.21
C ARG A 77 -9.66 -7.53 0.04
N GLY A 78 -9.32 -7.94 -1.17
CA GLY A 78 -10.10 -7.59 -2.37
C GLY A 78 -9.25 -7.23 -3.59
N GLY A 79 -7.94 -7.08 -3.43
CA GLY A 79 -7.02 -6.79 -4.53
C GLY A 79 -7.15 -5.36 -5.06
N GLU A 80 -6.43 -5.08 -6.15
CA GLU A 80 -6.34 -3.73 -6.72
C GLU A 80 -7.54 -3.39 -7.61
N LEU A 81 -7.96 -2.12 -7.56
CA LEU A 81 -9.06 -1.61 -8.38
C LEU A 81 -8.78 -1.79 -9.88
N PHE A 82 -7.56 -1.48 -10.33
CA PHE A 82 -7.20 -1.61 -11.74
C PHE A 82 -7.36 -3.05 -12.24
N SER A 83 -6.96 -4.04 -11.42
CA SER A 83 -7.19 -5.45 -11.75
C SER A 83 -8.67 -5.81 -11.80
N LYS A 84 -9.53 -5.18 -10.99
CA LYS A 84 -10.99 -5.39 -11.07
C LYS A 84 -11.57 -4.81 -12.35
N ILE A 85 -11.16 -3.59 -12.72
CA ILE A 85 -11.61 -2.94 -13.96
C ILE A 85 -11.15 -3.72 -15.19
N ALA A 86 -9.90 -4.21 -15.21
CA ALA A 86 -9.40 -5.01 -16.34
C ALA A 86 -10.14 -6.34 -16.52
N ARG A 87 -10.68 -6.93 -15.44
CA ARG A 87 -11.41 -8.22 -15.48
C ARG A 87 -12.89 -8.06 -15.84
N SER A 88 -13.46 -6.89 -15.63
CA SER A 88 -14.83 -6.59 -16.01
C SER A 88 -14.79 -5.39 -16.96
N PRO A 89 -14.86 -5.61 -18.29
CA PRO A 89 -15.33 -4.54 -19.16
C PRO A 89 -16.63 -4.05 -18.52
N ILE A 90 -16.67 -2.80 -18.10
CA ILE A 90 -17.90 -2.20 -17.59
C ILE A 90 -18.92 -2.49 -18.68
N SER A 91 -19.95 -3.27 -18.37
CA SER A 91 -21.06 -3.54 -19.27
C SER A 91 -21.87 -2.25 -19.40
N GLY A 92 -21.26 -1.22 -19.96
CA GLY A 92 -21.98 -0.17 -20.64
C GLY A 92 -22.49 -0.83 -21.91
N SER A 93 -23.73 -1.30 -21.88
CA SER A 93 -24.50 -1.38 -23.12
C SER A 93 -24.50 0.04 -23.69
N ALA A 94 -23.62 0.30 -24.65
CA ALA A 94 -23.75 1.48 -25.49
C ALA A 94 -25.17 1.43 -26.06
N PRO A 95 -25.98 2.50 -25.94
CA PRO A 95 -27.28 2.52 -26.59
C PRO A 95 -27.04 2.32 -28.09
N SER A 96 -27.69 1.31 -28.65
CA SER A 96 -27.71 1.07 -30.09
C SER A 96 -28.18 2.35 -30.78
N PRO A 97 -27.48 2.84 -31.83
CA PRO A 97 -27.98 3.97 -32.59
C PRO A 97 -29.32 3.56 -33.20
N SER A 98 -30.41 4.18 -32.73
CA SER A 98 -31.69 4.13 -33.42
C SER A 98 -31.53 4.88 -34.74
N THR A 99 -31.96 4.20 -35.80
CA THR A 99 -32.06 4.65 -37.19
C THR A 99 -32.56 6.08 -37.35
#